data_AF-A0A7J6T7S7-F1
#
_entry.id   AF-A0A7J6T7S7-F1
#
_cell.length_a   1.000
_cell.length_b   1.000
_cell.length_c   1.000
_cell.angle_alpha   90.00
_cell.angle_beta   90.00
_cell.angle_gamma   90.00
#
_symmetry.space_group_name_H-M   'P 1'
#
loop_
_entity.id
_entity.type
_entity.pdbx_description
1 polymer ?
#
loop_
_entity_poly.entity_id
_entity_poly.type
_entity_poly.pdbx_seq_one_letter_code
_entity_poly.pdbx_strand_id
1 'polypeptide(L)'
;MAARNASDWPASSVTIEDDSTCMSYDDAFNYNSEALVNATTAGDNHRCLAELIDGTTKAMRGLGVDPFLAGQALSSWVGYQGELVPWVSSAEAAIAREQCEEVFHKLHAVNSTLESILMAFQTALPSGFDVSSFVKGEVRDIANVRACDLAEFRVGFNSNRARCTANFSMFFHAVKHPGRCACPEVPPGQEPLMCLDHRPKHCVRAKAVYPLSWTYLAGHAHRSAIRCLEEVPGEIFKGWSAVWTVDESLQAWWIKTVISILFLLNTTVLLLVRFRRRASSQSPSDEVKFAE
;
A
#
# COMPACT_ATOMS: atom_id res chain seq x y z
N MET A 1 15.59 1.77 9.68
CA MET A 1 15.64 1.38 8.25
C MET A 1 15.49 2.64 7.42
N ALA A 2 16.34 2.83 6.42
CA ALA A 2 16.28 3.99 5.52
C ALA A 2 14.95 3.99 4.75
N ALA A 3 14.38 5.18 4.55
CA ALA A 3 13.26 5.38 3.63
C ALA A 3 13.62 4.76 2.28
N ARG A 4 12.78 3.87 1.74
CA ARG A 4 12.98 3.33 0.40
C ARG A 4 12.84 4.49 -0.58
N ASN A 5 13.95 4.88 -1.20
CA ASN A 5 13.95 5.87 -2.27
C ASN A 5 13.05 5.36 -3.40
N ALA A 6 12.33 6.26 -4.06
CA ALA A 6 11.64 5.99 -5.33
C ALA A 6 12.59 5.63 -6.50
N SER A 7 13.83 5.26 -6.20
CA SER A 7 14.88 4.82 -7.13
C SER A 7 14.86 3.32 -7.42
N ASP A 8 13.96 2.55 -6.80
CA ASP A 8 13.78 1.12 -7.07
C ASP A 8 12.92 0.87 -8.34
N TRP A 9 12.53 1.94 -9.05
CA TRP A 9 12.10 1.86 -10.45
C TRP A 9 13.30 1.46 -11.31
N PRO A 10 13.15 0.62 -12.35
CA PRO A 10 14.29 0.12 -13.12
C PRO A 10 15.17 1.29 -13.58
N ALA A 11 16.46 1.20 -13.23
CA ALA A 11 17.45 2.25 -13.53
C ALA A 11 17.71 2.37 -15.05
N SER A 12 17.29 1.38 -15.83
CA SER A 12 17.32 1.34 -17.28
C SER A 12 15.89 1.39 -17.85
N SER A 13 15.75 2.01 -19.02
CA SER A 13 14.51 1.99 -19.78
C SER A 13 14.11 0.55 -20.11
N VAL A 14 12.95 0.11 -19.61
CA VAL A 14 12.34 -1.13 -20.07
C VAL A 14 11.77 -0.86 -21.46
N THR A 15 12.23 -1.62 -22.45
CA THR A 15 11.70 -1.53 -23.82
C THR A 15 10.56 -2.54 -23.90
N ILE A 16 9.34 -2.05 -24.09
CA ILE A 16 8.20 -2.89 -24.43
C ILE A 16 8.41 -3.28 -25.89
N GLU A 17 8.56 -4.57 -26.19
CA GLU A 17 8.93 -5.07 -27.52
C GLU A 17 7.89 -4.70 -28.61
N ASP A 18 6.70 -4.30 -28.18
CA ASP A 18 5.50 -4.16 -29.00
C ASP A 18 5.17 -2.69 -29.34
N ASP A 19 6.14 -1.78 -29.43
CA ASP A 19 5.96 -0.34 -29.80
C ASP A 19 4.84 0.41 -29.01
N SER A 20 4.32 -0.19 -27.94
CA SER A 20 3.20 0.32 -27.17
C SER A 20 3.76 1.17 -26.03
N THR A 21 3.09 2.29 -25.75
CA THR A 21 3.49 3.16 -24.64
C THR A 21 3.15 2.58 -23.26
N CYS A 22 2.53 1.39 -23.21
CA CYS A 22 1.97 0.79 -22.00
C CYS A 22 2.20 -0.73 -21.97
N MET A 23 2.78 -1.25 -20.89
CA MET A 23 2.92 -2.69 -20.66
C MET A 23 1.54 -3.34 -20.51
N SER A 24 1.28 -4.48 -21.17
CA SER A 24 0.03 -5.21 -20.96
C SER A 24 0.00 -5.83 -19.55
N TYR A 25 -1.18 -6.29 -19.10
CA TYR A 25 -1.29 -6.99 -17.82
C TYR A 25 -0.43 -8.26 -17.80
N ASP A 26 -0.44 -9.03 -18.90
CA ASP A 26 0.32 -10.27 -19.02
C ASP A 26 1.84 -9.99 -19.04
N ASP A 27 2.27 -8.93 -19.73
CA ASP A 27 3.66 -8.50 -19.72
C ASP A 27 4.10 -8.08 -18.32
N ALA A 28 3.24 -7.35 -17.59
CA ALA A 28 3.47 -6.97 -16.21
C ALA A 28 3.61 -8.19 -15.31
N PHE A 29 2.77 -9.20 -15.51
CA PHE A 29 2.78 -10.45 -14.75
C PHE A 29 4.03 -11.30 -15.02
N ASN A 30 4.48 -11.33 -16.27
CA ASN A 30 5.66 -12.07 -16.71
C ASN A 30 6.96 -11.30 -16.48
N TYR A 31 6.88 -10.03 -16.05
CA TYR A 31 8.04 -9.20 -15.79
C TYR A 31 8.88 -9.76 -14.63
N ASN A 32 10.17 -9.99 -14.90
CA ASN A 32 11.16 -10.32 -13.89
C ASN A 32 11.55 -9.03 -13.15
N SER A 33 11.07 -8.90 -11.93
CA SER A 33 11.43 -7.77 -11.08
C SER A 33 12.78 -8.04 -10.42
N GLU A 34 13.79 -7.22 -10.72
CA GLU A 34 15.08 -7.24 -9.98
C GLU A 34 14.90 -6.88 -8.49
N ALA A 35 13.79 -6.22 -8.13
CA ALA A 35 13.40 -5.93 -6.75
C ALA A 35 12.80 -7.16 -6.01
N LEU A 36 12.49 -8.24 -6.73
CA LEU A 36 12.06 -9.52 -6.18
C LEU A 36 13.25 -10.48 -6.19
N VAL A 37 13.88 -10.64 -5.03
CA VAL A 37 15.08 -11.49 -4.84
C VAL A 37 14.80 -12.93 -5.34
N ASN A 38 15.63 -13.43 -6.27
CA ASN A 38 15.61 -14.76 -6.91
C ASN A 38 14.56 -14.98 -8.02
N ALA A 39 14.84 -14.56 -9.25
CA ALA A 39 14.17 -15.00 -10.48
C ALA A 39 12.63 -15.14 -10.37
N THR A 40 12.01 -14.22 -9.63
CA THR A 40 10.58 -14.26 -9.32
C THR A 40 9.86 -13.34 -10.30
N THR A 41 8.89 -13.89 -11.02
CA THR A 41 8.00 -13.07 -11.85
C THR A 41 7.05 -12.26 -10.96
N ALA A 42 6.53 -11.15 -11.45
CA ALA A 42 5.46 -10.43 -10.74
C ALA A 42 4.25 -11.35 -10.47
N GLY A 43 3.96 -12.29 -11.38
CA GLY A 43 2.91 -13.28 -11.21
C GLY A 43 3.17 -14.30 -10.11
N ASP A 44 4.41 -14.77 -9.94
CA ASP A 44 4.78 -15.64 -8.80
C ASP A 44 4.60 -14.90 -7.46
N ASN A 45 4.96 -13.62 -7.41
CA ASN A 45 4.71 -12.78 -6.22
C ASN A 45 3.22 -12.54 -5.98
N HIS A 46 2.45 -12.24 -7.03
CA HIS A 46 0.99 -12.04 -6.94
C HIS A 46 0.29 -13.29 -6.39
N ARG A 47 0.65 -14.47 -6.91
CA ARG A 47 0.13 -15.74 -6.40
C ARG A 47 0.53 -15.98 -4.95
N CYS A 48 1.79 -15.71 -4.59
CA CYS A 48 2.26 -15.81 -3.21
C CYS A 48 1.43 -14.91 -2.28
N LEU A 49 1.17 -13.66 -2.69
CA LEU A 49 0.38 -12.71 -1.91
C LEU A 49 -1.08 -13.15 -1.75
N ALA A 50 -1.70 -13.68 -2.80
CA ALA A 50 -3.05 -14.24 -2.75
C ALA A 50 -3.14 -15.42 -1.77
N GLU A 51 -2.20 -16.38 -1.85
CA GLU A 51 -2.12 -17.52 -0.94
C GLU A 51 -1.86 -17.07 0.51
N LEU A 52 -0.95 -16.11 0.70
CA LEU A 52 -0.62 -15.56 2.00
C LEU A 52 -1.84 -14.89 2.66
N ILE A 53 -2.54 -14.00 1.97
CA ILE A 53 -3.70 -13.30 2.55
C ILE A 53 -4.87 -14.26 2.77
N ASP A 54 -5.11 -15.22 1.87
CA ASP A 54 -6.15 -16.25 2.05
C ASP A 54 -5.85 -17.14 3.26
N GLY A 55 -4.66 -17.74 3.32
CA GLY A 55 -4.24 -18.59 4.42
C GLY A 55 -4.29 -17.87 5.76
N THR A 56 -3.80 -16.63 5.79
CA THR A 56 -3.78 -15.82 7.01
C THR A 56 -5.19 -15.44 7.47
N THR A 57 -6.03 -14.94 6.57
CA THR A 57 -7.39 -14.54 6.94
C THR A 57 -8.27 -15.74 7.33
N LYS A 58 -8.05 -16.92 6.74
CA LYS A 58 -8.71 -18.17 7.16
C LYS A 58 -8.27 -18.60 8.56
N ALA A 59 -6.97 -18.56 8.85
CA ALA A 59 -6.46 -18.91 10.18
C ALA A 59 -7.02 -17.99 11.28
N MET A 60 -7.07 -16.68 11.04
CA MET A 60 -7.67 -15.71 11.96
C MET A 60 -9.17 -15.96 12.19
N ARG A 61 -9.92 -16.25 11.13
CA ARG A 61 -11.34 -16.61 11.24
C ARG A 61 -11.56 -17.90 12.03
N GLY A 62 -10.66 -18.87 11.87
CA GLY A 62 -10.65 -20.09 12.69
C GLY A 62 -10.49 -19.82 14.19
N LEU A 63 -9.81 -18.73 14.55
CA LEU A 63 -9.68 -18.26 15.93
C LEU A 63 -10.81 -17.33 16.39
N GLY A 64 -11.73 -16.95 15.49
CA GLY A 64 -12.86 -16.05 15.77
C GLY A 64 -12.61 -14.57 15.49
N VAL A 65 -11.48 -14.21 14.87
CA VAL A 65 -11.20 -12.84 14.40
C VAL A 65 -11.64 -12.73 12.93
N ASP A 66 -12.33 -11.66 12.55
CA ASP A 66 -12.90 -11.47 11.20
C ASP A 66 -12.14 -10.36 10.45
N PRO A 67 -10.94 -10.67 9.90
CA PRO A 67 -10.16 -9.70 9.14
C PRO A 67 -10.85 -9.32 7.84
N PHE A 68 -10.65 -8.08 7.42
CA PHE A 68 -11.19 -7.53 6.17
C PHE A 68 -10.10 -6.87 5.33
N LEU A 69 -10.32 -6.84 4.02
CA LEU A 69 -9.42 -6.18 3.06
C LEU A 69 -9.29 -4.69 3.41
N ALA A 70 -8.05 -4.21 3.43
CA ALA A 70 -7.73 -2.82 3.68
C ALA A 70 -6.66 -2.33 2.70
N GLY A 71 -6.44 -1.02 2.71
CA GLY A 71 -5.44 -0.34 1.90
C GLY A 71 -5.26 -0.85 0.48
N GLN A 72 -4.04 -1.26 0.13
CA GLN A 72 -3.71 -1.65 -1.23
C GLN A 72 -4.48 -2.88 -1.71
N ALA A 73 -4.80 -3.84 -0.84
CA ALA A 73 -5.59 -5.00 -1.25
C ALA A 73 -7.05 -4.61 -1.54
N LEU A 74 -7.63 -3.72 -0.73
CA LEU A 74 -8.97 -3.20 -0.96
C LEU A 74 -9.03 -2.34 -2.23
N SER A 75 -8.07 -1.43 -2.43
CA SER A 75 -8.04 -0.59 -3.63
C SER A 75 -7.76 -1.40 -4.90
N SER A 76 -6.91 -2.43 -4.82
CA SER A 76 -6.69 -3.36 -5.93
C SER A 76 -7.98 -4.09 -6.28
N TRP A 77 -8.66 -4.64 -5.27
CA TRP A 77 -9.95 -5.32 -5.45
C TRP A 77 -10.97 -4.45 -6.21
N VAL A 78 -11.10 -3.17 -5.82
CA VAL A 78 -12.02 -2.22 -6.48
C VAL A 78 -11.57 -1.86 -7.89
N GLY A 79 -10.28 -1.54 -8.07
CA GLY A 79 -9.75 -1.01 -9.32
C GLY A 79 -9.49 -2.06 -10.39
N TYR A 80 -9.25 -3.31 -10.00
CA TYR A 80 -8.77 -4.39 -10.86
C TYR A 80 -9.71 -5.60 -10.83
N GLN A 81 -11.03 -5.34 -10.73
CA GLN A 81 -12.08 -6.35 -10.89
C GLN A 81 -11.91 -7.58 -9.97
N GLY A 82 -11.43 -7.35 -8.75
CA GLY A 82 -11.18 -8.42 -7.80
C GLY A 82 -9.80 -9.05 -7.88
N GLU A 83 -8.84 -8.45 -8.57
CA GLU A 83 -7.44 -8.89 -8.58
C GLU A 83 -6.54 -7.99 -7.73
N LEU A 84 -5.37 -8.52 -7.34
CA LEU A 84 -4.27 -7.70 -6.85
C LEU A 84 -3.60 -6.96 -8.02
N VAL A 85 -3.16 -5.73 -7.77
CA VAL A 85 -2.35 -4.96 -8.72
C VAL A 85 -1.03 -5.71 -9.00
N PRO A 86 -0.58 -5.87 -10.26
CA PRO A 86 0.61 -6.67 -10.58
C PRO A 86 1.91 -6.23 -9.90
N TRP A 87 2.06 -4.94 -9.61
CA TRP A 87 3.25 -4.37 -8.96
C TRP A 87 3.12 -4.21 -7.43
N VAL A 88 2.08 -4.79 -6.82
CA VAL A 88 1.92 -4.75 -5.36
C VAL A 88 3.01 -5.59 -4.67
N SER A 89 3.63 -5.04 -3.63
CA SER A 89 4.74 -5.69 -2.91
C SER A 89 4.33 -6.33 -1.58
N SER A 90 3.14 -5.99 -1.07
CA SER A 90 2.55 -6.59 0.12
C SER A 90 1.03 -6.53 0.07
N ALA A 91 0.37 -7.55 0.61
CA ALA A 91 -1.07 -7.52 0.80
C ALA A 91 -1.41 -6.76 2.09
N GLU A 92 -2.61 -6.18 2.17
CA GLU A 92 -3.04 -5.40 3.33
C GLU A 92 -4.43 -5.83 3.78
N ALA A 93 -4.58 -6.00 5.09
CA ALA A 93 -5.84 -6.29 5.72
C ALA A 93 -5.93 -5.55 7.06
N ALA A 94 -7.10 -5.58 7.65
CA ALA A 94 -7.35 -4.96 8.94
C ALA A 94 -8.23 -5.85 9.81
N ILE A 95 -8.11 -5.66 11.12
CA ILE A 95 -8.99 -6.28 12.12
C ILE A 95 -9.47 -5.20 13.10
N ALA A 96 -10.68 -5.37 13.64
CA ALA A 96 -11.11 -4.54 14.77
C ALA A 96 -10.35 -4.94 16.03
N ARG A 97 -9.86 -3.93 16.74
CA ARG A 97 -9.16 -4.10 17.99
C ARG A 97 -10.00 -4.81 19.04
N GLU A 98 -11.27 -4.43 19.15
CA GLU A 98 -12.20 -4.95 20.14
C GLU A 98 -12.48 -6.44 19.91
N GLN A 99 -12.56 -6.85 18.64
CA GLN A 99 -12.69 -8.26 18.28
C GLN A 99 -11.43 -9.05 18.65
N CYS A 100 -10.24 -8.46 18.41
CA CYS A 100 -8.98 -9.04 18.86
C CYS A 100 -8.99 -9.25 20.38
N GLU A 101 -9.37 -8.24 21.15
CA GLU A 101 -9.41 -8.31 22.61
C GLU A 101 -10.39 -9.36 23.10
N GLU A 102 -11.60 -9.41 22.54
CA GLU A 102 -12.60 -10.42 22.89
C GLU A 102 -12.07 -11.84 22.64
N VAL A 103 -11.47 -12.08 21.48
CA VAL A 103 -10.90 -13.39 21.13
C VAL A 103 -9.72 -13.72 22.03
N PHE A 104 -8.81 -12.77 22.25
CA PHE A 104 -7.66 -12.96 23.13
C PHE A 104 -8.11 -13.34 24.54
N HIS A 105 -9.10 -12.64 25.10
CA HIS A 105 -9.62 -12.97 26.43
C HIS A 105 -10.18 -14.39 26.51
N LYS A 106 -10.91 -14.85 25.49
CA LYS A 106 -11.41 -16.22 25.42
C LYS A 106 -10.26 -17.24 25.35
N LEU A 107 -9.26 -16.99 24.52
CA LEU A 107 -8.11 -17.89 24.36
C LEU A 107 -7.23 -17.92 25.62
N HIS A 108 -6.98 -16.77 26.23
CA HIS A 108 -6.17 -16.65 27.45
C HIS A 108 -6.86 -17.29 28.65
N ALA A 109 -8.20 -17.25 28.71
CA ALA A 109 -8.96 -17.97 29.74
C ALA A 109 -8.76 -19.50 29.66
N VAL A 110 -8.49 -20.03 28.46
CA VAL A 110 -8.20 -21.47 28.24
C VAL A 110 -6.71 -21.76 28.42
N ASN A 111 -5.84 -20.85 27.99
CA ASN A 111 -4.39 -20.97 28.12
C ASN A 111 -3.78 -19.67 28.66
N SER A 112 -3.55 -19.63 29.97
CA SER A 112 -2.99 -18.45 30.66
C SER A 112 -1.53 -18.15 30.30
N THR A 113 -0.84 -19.06 29.60
CA THR A 113 0.54 -18.82 29.10
C THR A 113 0.55 -18.04 27.79
N LEU A 114 -0.62 -17.85 27.15
CA LEU A 114 -0.74 -17.05 25.94
C LEU A 114 -0.60 -15.55 26.27
N GLU A 115 0.56 -14.96 25.99
CA GLU A 115 0.83 -13.55 26.29
C GLU A 115 0.31 -12.58 25.22
N SER A 116 0.13 -13.05 23.98
CA SER A 116 -0.29 -12.24 22.84
C SER A 116 -1.21 -12.99 21.88
N ILE A 117 -2.11 -12.27 21.21
CA ILE A 117 -2.86 -12.79 20.07
C ILE A 117 -1.94 -13.26 18.93
N LEU A 118 -0.78 -12.64 18.74
CA LEU A 118 0.15 -13.00 17.66
C LEU A 118 0.71 -14.40 17.82
N MET A 119 0.88 -14.87 19.07
CA MET A 119 1.28 -16.25 19.35
C MET A 119 0.19 -17.25 18.93
N ALA A 120 -1.08 -16.90 19.16
CA ALA A 120 -2.20 -17.71 18.71
C ALA A 120 -2.26 -17.74 17.17
N PHE A 121 -2.06 -16.60 16.51
CA PHE A 121 -1.98 -16.53 15.05
C PHE A 121 -0.83 -17.37 14.50
N GLN A 122 0.38 -17.24 15.06
CA GLN A 122 1.54 -18.05 14.64
C GLN A 122 1.28 -19.56 14.78
N THR A 123 0.56 -19.96 15.83
CA THR A 123 0.22 -21.37 16.08
C THR A 123 -0.85 -21.89 15.12
N ALA A 124 -1.79 -21.04 14.72
CA ALA A 124 -2.88 -21.41 13.81
C ALA A 124 -2.47 -21.42 12.33
N LEU A 125 -1.37 -20.74 11.98
CA LEU A 125 -0.88 -20.66 10.61
C LEU A 125 -0.15 -21.96 10.19
N PRO A 126 -0.24 -22.35 8.91
CA PRO A 126 0.51 -23.48 8.39
C PRO A 126 2.03 -23.30 8.49
N SER A 127 2.77 -24.40 8.36
CA SER A 127 4.23 -24.35 8.21
C SER A 127 4.64 -23.47 7.02
N GLY A 128 5.70 -22.69 7.19
CA GLY A 128 6.19 -21.74 6.18
C GLY A 128 5.69 -20.31 6.34
N PHE A 129 4.74 -20.08 7.25
CA PHE A 129 4.28 -18.74 7.65
C PHE A 129 5.03 -18.26 8.90
N ASP A 130 5.36 -16.97 8.92
CA ASP A 130 5.96 -16.30 10.07
C ASP A 130 5.16 -15.05 10.45
N VAL A 131 4.90 -14.86 11.74
CA VAL A 131 4.23 -13.68 12.29
C VAL A 131 5.25 -12.83 13.01
N SER A 132 5.19 -11.53 12.77
CA SER A 132 6.03 -10.54 13.46
C SER A 132 5.21 -9.32 13.80
N SER A 133 5.54 -8.67 14.92
CA SER A 133 4.93 -7.38 15.24
C SER A 133 5.57 -6.28 14.41
N PHE A 134 4.79 -5.25 14.05
CA PHE A 134 5.27 -4.16 13.22
C PHE A 134 4.95 -2.82 13.88
N VAL A 135 5.97 -2.15 14.39
CA VAL A 135 5.81 -0.91 15.15
C VAL A 135 6.67 0.18 14.54
N LYS A 136 6.04 1.25 14.05
CA LYS A 136 6.73 2.42 13.47
C LYS A 136 7.73 2.05 12.36
N GLY A 137 7.37 1.10 11.50
CA GLY A 137 8.25 0.65 10.40
C GLY A 137 9.29 -0.39 10.79
N GLU A 138 9.33 -0.81 12.06
CA GLU A 138 10.28 -1.81 12.56
C GLU A 138 9.59 -3.14 12.83
N VAL A 139 10.19 -4.22 12.29
CA VAL A 139 9.83 -5.59 12.62
C VAL A 139 10.36 -5.92 14.02
N ARG A 140 9.51 -6.42 14.90
CA ARG A 140 9.86 -6.80 16.27
C ARG A 140 9.31 -8.19 16.59
N ASP A 141 10.00 -8.85 17.52
CA ASP A 141 9.57 -10.15 18.05
C ASP A 141 8.17 -10.08 18.67
N ILE A 142 7.34 -11.09 18.39
CA ILE A 142 5.98 -11.22 18.92
C ILE A 142 5.96 -11.33 20.45
N ALA A 143 7.05 -11.79 21.08
CA ALA A 143 7.19 -11.88 22.54
C ALA A 143 7.11 -10.53 23.25
N ASN A 144 7.33 -9.42 22.53
CA ASN A 144 7.22 -8.07 23.10
C ASN A 144 5.80 -7.48 23.00
N VAL A 145 4.87 -8.18 22.35
CA VAL A 145 3.48 -7.75 22.24
C VAL A 145 2.68 -8.35 23.40
N ARG A 146 1.86 -7.53 24.05
CA ARG A 146 0.97 -8.01 25.12
C ARG A 146 -0.48 -7.97 24.67
N ALA A 147 -1.21 -9.04 24.92
CA ALA A 147 -2.59 -9.21 24.49
C ALA A 147 -2.74 -8.84 23.00
N CYS A 148 -3.50 -7.78 22.72
CA CYS A 148 -3.64 -7.21 21.39
C CYS A 148 -2.89 -5.88 21.22
N ASP A 149 -2.08 -5.38 22.16
CA ASP A 149 -1.46 -4.03 22.14
C ASP A 149 -0.39 -3.83 21.04
N LEU A 150 -0.86 -3.63 19.81
CA LEU A 150 -0.06 -3.24 18.66
C LEU A 150 -0.87 -2.42 17.67
N ALA A 151 -0.19 -1.63 16.84
CA ALA A 151 -0.80 -0.87 15.76
C ALA A 151 -1.00 -1.75 14.51
N GLU A 152 -0.04 -2.62 14.26
CA GLU A 152 0.07 -3.44 13.06
C GLU A 152 0.94 -4.66 13.35
N PHE A 153 0.71 -5.74 12.61
CA PHE A 153 1.61 -6.87 12.52
C PHE A 153 1.76 -7.31 11.07
N ARG A 154 2.80 -8.09 10.82
CA ARG A 154 3.12 -8.63 9.51
C ARG A 154 3.11 -10.13 9.56
N VAL A 155 2.55 -10.74 8.51
CA VAL A 155 2.68 -12.16 8.24
C VAL A 155 3.54 -12.33 6.99
N GLY A 156 4.61 -13.09 7.09
CA GLY A 156 5.43 -13.54 5.97
C GLY A 156 5.05 -14.95 5.55
N PHE A 157 5.20 -15.25 4.27
CA PHE A 157 5.09 -16.60 3.73
C PHE A 157 6.25 -16.85 2.76
N ASN A 158 6.98 -17.94 3.01
CA ASN A 158 7.97 -18.44 2.07
C ASN A 158 7.32 -19.51 1.20
N SER A 159 6.93 -19.13 -0.01
CA SER A 159 6.59 -20.10 -1.04
C SER A 159 7.88 -20.65 -1.67
N ASN A 160 7.77 -21.75 -2.41
CA ASN A 160 8.91 -22.34 -3.13
C ASN A 160 9.54 -21.39 -4.19
N ARG A 161 8.86 -20.29 -4.53
CA ARG A 161 9.26 -19.36 -5.61
C ARG A 161 9.45 -17.92 -5.17
N ALA A 162 8.86 -17.51 -4.05
CA ALA A 162 8.83 -16.12 -3.59
C ALA A 162 8.68 -16.05 -2.06
N ARG A 163 9.28 -15.02 -1.45
CA ARG A 163 8.93 -14.59 -0.09
C ARG A 163 8.01 -13.38 -0.19
N CYS A 164 6.79 -13.52 0.30
CA CYS A 164 5.79 -12.45 0.28
C CYS A 164 5.36 -12.07 1.69
N THR A 165 4.77 -10.87 1.84
CA THR A 165 4.35 -10.35 3.15
C THR A 165 2.98 -9.69 3.09
N ALA A 166 2.24 -9.75 4.19
CA ALA A 166 0.95 -9.12 4.36
C ALA A 166 0.93 -8.33 5.68
N ASN A 167 0.50 -7.08 5.63
CA ASN A 167 0.36 -6.23 6.81
C ASN A 167 -1.09 -6.24 7.29
N PHE A 168 -1.27 -6.36 8.60
CA PHE A 168 -2.57 -6.36 9.26
C PHE A 168 -2.63 -5.22 10.25
N SER A 169 -3.35 -4.16 9.89
CA SER A 169 -3.48 -2.99 10.76
C SER A 169 -4.66 -3.14 11.73
N MET A 170 -4.52 -2.58 12.93
CA MET A 170 -5.58 -2.54 13.92
C MET A 170 -6.47 -1.31 13.72
N PHE A 171 -7.78 -1.53 13.59
CA PHE A 171 -8.79 -0.47 13.64
C PHE A 171 -9.29 -0.31 15.08
N PHE A 172 -9.32 0.92 15.56
CA PHE A 172 -9.71 1.28 16.92
C PHE A 172 -11.00 2.09 16.90
N HIS A 173 -11.98 1.78 17.76
CA HIS A 173 -13.06 2.73 18.02
C HIS A 173 -12.56 3.89 18.90
N ALA A 174 -12.75 5.12 18.43
CA ALA A 174 -12.24 6.32 19.10
C ALA A 174 -12.77 6.49 20.53
N VAL A 175 -14.03 6.11 20.77
CA VAL A 175 -14.66 6.20 22.09
C VAL A 175 -14.05 5.19 23.08
N LYS A 176 -13.67 4.00 22.62
CA LYS A 176 -13.08 2.94 23.46
C LYS A 176 -11.58 3.15 23.67
N HIS A 177 -10.93 3.82 22.73
CA HIS A 177 -9.48 4.05 22.74
C HIS A 177 -9.13 5.54 22.51
N PRO A 178 -9.53 6.45 23.42
CA PRO A 178 -9.40 7.90 23.24
C PRO A 178 -7.94 8.41 23.14
N GLY A 179 -6.96 7.62 23.57
CA GLY A 179 -5.52 7.94 23.43
C GLY A 179 -4.87 7.45 22.13
N ARG A 180 -5.58 6.63 21.33
CA ARG A 180 -5.08 6.02 20.09
C ARG A 180 -5.68 6.71 18.85
N CYS A 181 -6.92 7.18 18.96
CA CYS A 181 -7.57 7.97 17.91
C CYS A 181 -7.65 9.45 18.29
N ALA A 182 -7.18 10.31 17.41
CA ALA A 182 -7.36 11.76 17.48
C ALA A 182 -8.59 12.18 16.64
N CYS A 183 -9.71 11.49 16.86
CA CYS A 183 -10.97 11.77 16.18
C CYS A 183 -11.73 12.92 16.83
N PRO A 184 -12.50 13.71 16.07
CA PRO A 184 -13.38 14.70 16.65
C PRO A 184 -14.40 14.04 17.58
N GLU A 185 -14.82 14.76 18.62
CA GLU A 185 -15.89 14.31 19.50
C GLU A 185 -17.17 14.10 18.69
N VAL A 186 -17.83 12.98 18.96
CA VAL A 186 -19.07 12.58 18.32
C VAL A 186 -20.21 12.85 19.30
N PRO A 187 -21.22 13.66 18.94
CA PRO A 187 -22.38 13.91 19.80
C PRO A 187 -23.08 12.60 20.23
N PRO A 188 -23.70 12.56 21.43
CA PRO A 188 -24.50 11.42 21.85
C PRO A 188 -25.56 11.04 20.80
N GLY A 189 -25.68 9.75 20.50
CA GLY A 189 -26.62 9.23 19.49
C GLY A 189 -26.09 9.26 18.04
N GLN A 190 -24.91 9.84 17.80
CA GLN A 190 -24.23 9.68 16.51
C GLN A 190 -23.28 8.46 16.52
N GLU A 191 -22.96 8.00 15.31
CA GLU A 191 -22.20 6.77 15.12
C GLU A 191 -20.74 6.93 15.55
N PRO A 192 -20.18 5.94 16.26
CA PRO A 192 -18.80 6.02 16.71
C PRO A 192 -17.85 6.10 15.52
N LEU A 193 -16.80 6.91 15.68
CA LEU A 193 -15.70 6.97 14.75
C LEU A 193 -14.68 5.88 15.05
N MET A 194 -13.99 5.44 14.01
CA MET A 194 -12.89 4.50 14.04
C MET A 194 -11.67 5.11 13.37
N CYS A 195 -10.48 4.69 13.78
CA CYS A 195 -9.23 5.11 13.15
C CYS A 195 -8.20 3.97 13.13
N LEU A 196 -7.10 4.20 12.42
CA LEU A 196 -5.87 3.40 12.51
C LEU A 196 -4.89 4.08 13.47
N ASP A 197 -4.22 3.33 14.34
CA ASP A 197 -3.26 3.90 15.32
C ASP A 197 -2.10 4.65 14.65
N HIS A 198 -1.62 4.16 13.50
CA HIS A 198 -0.56 4.85 12.74
C HIS A 198 -1.07 6.05 11.93
N ARG A 199 -2.40 6.27 11.88
CA ARG A 199 -3.09 7.39 11.22
C ARG A 199 -4.19 7.92 12.13
N PRO A 200 -3.86 8.39 13.35
CA PRO A 200 -4.84 8.63 14.42
C PRO A 200 -5.82 9.76 14.09
N LYS A 201 -5.48 10.64 13.15
CA LYS A 201 -6.33 11.77 12.69
C LYS A 201 -7.28 11.39 11.55
N HIS A 202 -7.13 10.21 10.95
CA HIS A 202 -7.96 9.75 9.84
C HIS A 202 -9.10 8.89 10.39
N CYS A 203 -10.24 9.54 10.55
CA CYS A 203 -11.39 8.94 11.22
C CYS A 203 -12.50 8.62 10.24
N VAL A 204 -13.08 7.44 10.40
CA VAL A 204 -14.14 6.91 9.56
C VAL A 204 -15.31 6.51 10.44
N ARG A 205 -16.55 6.61 9.94
CA ARG A 205 -17.71 6.13 10.71
C ARG A 205 -17.67 4.61 10.77
N ALA A 206 -18.00 4.04 11.91
CA ALA A 206 -18.06 2.58 12.07
C ALA A 206 -18.97 1.90 11.03
N LYS A 207 -20.07 2.55 10.62
CA LYS A 207 -20.99 2.03 9.58
C LYS A 207 -20.40 1.95 8.16
N ALA A 208 -19.32 2.69 7.91
CA ALA A 208 -18.63 2.62 6.62
C ALA A 208 -17.83 1.30 6.56
N VAL A 209 -17.28 0.90 7.70
CA VAL A 209 -16.54 -0.36 7.86
C VAL A 209 -17.50 -1.54 8.00
N TYR A 210 -18.52 -1.42 8.85
CA TYR A 210 -19.44 -2.50 9.23
C TYR A 210 -20.88 -2.24 8.76
N PRO A 211 -21.66 -3.29 8.43
CA PRO A 211 -21.26 -4.70 8.45
C PRO A 211 -20.33 -5.05 7.28
N LEU A 212 -19.39 -5.97 7.54
CA LEU A 212 -18.53 -6.49 6.50
C LEU A 212 -19.32 -7.41 5.57
N SER A 213 -18.99 -7.36 4.29
CA SER A 213 -19.56 -8.21 3.24
C SER A 213 -18.51 -9.17 2.69
N TRP A 214 -18.95 -10.28 2.12
CA TRP A 214 -18.07 -11.19 1.40
C TRP A 214 -17.74 -10.65 0.02
N THR A 215 -16.49 -10.82 -0.38
CA THR A 215 -15.98 -10.49 -1.70
C THR A 215 -14.93 -11.50 -2.15
N TYR A 216 -14.45 -11.39 -3.38
CA TYR A 216 -13.40 -12.23 -3.94
C TYR A 216 -12.19 -11.39 -4.35
N LEU A 217 -11.01 -11.74 -3.83
CA LEU A 217 -9.71 -11.20 -4.24
C LEU A 217 -8.85 -12.35 -4.77
N ALA A 218 -8.37 -12.24 -6.02
CA ALA A 218 -7.60 -13.27 -6.71
C ALA A 218 -8.26 -14.67 -6.64
N GLY A 219 -9.60 -14.71 -6.76
CA GLY A 219 -10.38 -15.94 -6.68
C GLY A 219 -10.65 -16.48 -5.26
N HIS A 220 -10.11 -15.85 -4.21
CA HIS A 220 -10.32 -16.27 -2.81
C HIS A 220 -11.35 -15.40 -2.10
N ALA A 221 -12.16 -16.01 -1.23
CA ALA A 221 -13.23 -15.31 -0.50
C ALA A 221 -12.68 -14.56 0.73
N HIS A 222 -12.89 -13.24 0.76
CA HIS A 222 -12.48 -12.35 1.84
C HIS A 222 -13.63 -11.48 2.33
N ARG A 223 -13.45 -10.88 3.51
CA ARG A 223 -14.35 -9.84 4.01
C ARG A 223 -13.88 -8.49 3.50
N SER A 224 -14.81 -7.61 3.17
CA SER A 224 -14.50 -6.22 2.82
C SER A 224 -15.58 -5.29 3.35
N ALA A 225 -15.16 -4.05 3.62
CA ALA A 225 -16.06 -2.95 3.94
C ALA A 225 -16.61 -2.34 2.63
N ILE A 226 -17.58 -2.97 1.99
CA ILE A 226 -18.11 -2.52 0.67
C ILE A 226 -18.89 -1.20 0.78
N ARG A 227 -19.51 -0.91 1.93
CA ARG A 227 -20.24 0.36 2.15
C ARG A 227 -19.35 1.61 2.07
N CYS A 228 -18.02 1.45 2.08
CA CYS A 228 -17.07 2.52 1.82
C CYS A 228 -17.06 3.04 0.38
N LEU A 229 -17.79 2.43 -0.58
CA LEU A 229 -17.73 2.82 -2.00
C LEU A 229 -18.99 3.52 -2.50
N GLU A 230 -20.15 3.27 -1.90
CA GLU A 230 -21.43 3.83 -2.37
C GLU A 230 -21.79 5.19 -1.73
N GLU A 231 -21.28 5.50 -0.52
CA GLU A 231 -21.65 6.71 0.23
C GLU A 231 -20.58 7.82 0.25
N VAL A 232 -19.54 7.76 -0.60
CA VAL A 232 -18.41 8.69 -0.53
C VAL A 232 -18.50 9.77 -1.62
N PRO A 233 -18.86 11.03 -1.28
CA PRO A 233 -18.70 12.16 -2.20
C PRO A 233 -17.22 12.26 -2.59
N GLY A 234 -16.94 12.52 -3.87
CA GLY A 234 -15.62 12.39 -4.50
C GLY A 234 -14.42 13.12 -3.85
N GLU A 235 -14.63 13.94 -2.81
CA GLU A 235 -13.55 14.57 -2.04
C GLU A 235 -12.98 13.67 -0.94
N ILE A 236 -13.78 12.75 -0.37
CA ILE A 236 -13.30 11.81 0.66
C ILE A 236 -12.55 10.64 0.01
N PHE A 237 -12.83 10.29 -1.25
CA PHE A 237 -12.07 9.26 -1.97
C PHE A 237 -10.59 9.66 -2.18
N LYS A 238 -10.31 10.95 -2.38
CA LYS A 238 -8.94 11.49 -2.36
C LYS A 238 -8.29 11.39 -0.98
N GLY A 239 -9.09 11.51 0.07
CA GLY A 239 -8.66 11.23 1.43
C GLY A 239 -8.35 9.75 1.65
N TRP A 240 -9.13 8.82 1.08
CA TRP A 240 -8.96 7.38 1.27
C TRP A 240 -7.86 6.77 0.41
N SER A 241 -7.66 7.24 -0.83
CA SER A 241 -6.44 6.94 -1.57
C SER A 241 -5.23 7.49 -0.83
N ALA A 242 -5.28 8.72 -0.31
CA ALA A 242 -4.20 9.29 0.53
C ALA A 242 -4.04 8.61 1.91
N VAL A 243 -5.07 7.92 2.43
CA VAL A 243 -5.04 7.13 3.68
C VAL A 243 -4.29 5.81 3.49
N TRP A 244 -3.98 5.40 2.26
CA TRP A 244 -3.31 4.13 1.98
C TRP A 244 -2.21 4.20 0.92
N THR A 245 -2.09 5.29 0.17
CA THR A 245 -0.88 5.59 -0.60
C THR A 245 0.19 6.11 0.35
N VAL A 246 1.38 5.54 0.23
CA VAL A 246 2.59 6.10 0.81
C VAL A 246 2.81 7.46 0.15
N ASP A 247 2.67 8.52 0.93
CA ASP A 247 3.19 9.87 0.68
C ASP A 247 3.20 10.35 -0.79
N GLU A 248 2.02 10.57 -1.37
CA GLU A 248 1.88 11.28 -2.65
C GLU A 248 2.40 12.74 -2.58
N SER A 249 2.65 13.30 -1.40
CA SER A 249 3.11 14.69 -1.27
C SER A 249 4.57 14.88 -1.71
N LEU A 250 5.41 13.87 -1.48
CA LEU A 250 6.78 13.85 -2.00
C LEU A 250 6.82 13.52 -3.50
N GLN A 251 6.10 12.50 -3.97
CA GLN A 251 6.11 12.15 -5.40
C GLN A 251 5.49 13.24 -6.28
N ALA A 252 4.40 13.88 -5.88
CA ALA A 252 3.80 14.98 -6.64
C ALA A 252 4.69 16.23 -6.66
N TRP A 253 5.45 16.50 -5.60
CA TRP A 253 6.42 17.60 -5.58
C TRP A 253 7.62 17.31 -6.49
N TRP A 254 8.18 16.09 -6.45
CA TRP A 254 9.27 15.67 -7.32
C TRP A 254 8.86 15.68 -8.80
N ILE A 255 7.68 15.15 -9.14
CA ILE A 255 7.18 15.15 -10.54
C ILE A 255 6.98 16.59 -11.04
N LYS A 256 6.38 17.48 -10.24
CA LYS A 256 6.22 18.91 -10.61
C LYS A 256 7.57 19.61 -10.76
N THR A 257 8.55 19.27 -9.93
CA THR A 257 9.90 19.86 -9.97
C THR A 257 10.67 19.38 -11.21
N VAL A 258 10.63 18.08 -11.50
CA VAL A 258 11.28 17.48 -12.69
C VAL A 258 10.66 18.00 -13.98
N ILE A 259 9.32 18.08 -14.06
CA ILE A 259 8.63 18.66 -15.22
C ILE A 259 9.03 20.13 -15.41
N SER A 260 9.12 20.92 -14.33
CA SER A 260 9.52 22.33 -14.40
C SER A 260 10.97 22.50 -14.86
N ILE A 261 11.89 21.65 -14.41
CA ILE A 261 13.30 21.63 -14.83
C ILE A 261 13.41 21.24 -16.31
N LEU A 262 12.69 20.20 -16.74
CA LEU A 262 12.67 19.78 -18.14
C LEU A 262 12.10 20.89 -19.05
N PHE A 263 11.07 21.60 -18.60
CA PHE A 263 10.51 22.74 -19.34
C PHE A 263 11.52 23.89 -19.49
N LEU A 264 12.26 24.20 -18.42
CA LEU A 264 13.32 25.23 -18.42
C LEU A 264 14.49 24.85 -19.32
N LEU A 265 14.91 23.57 -19.30
CA LEU A 265 15.98 23.08 -20.17
C LEU A 265 15.55 23.13 -21.64
N ASN A 266 14.32 22.73 -21.96
CA ASN A 266 13.82 22.77 -23.35
C ASN A 266 13.70 24.20 -23.87
N THR A 267 13.21 25.13 -23.05
CA THR A 267 13.16 26.56 -23.43
C THR A 267 14.56 27.15 -23.60
N THR A 268 15.52 26.77 -22.76
CA THR A 268 16.91 27.23 -22.88
C THR A 268 17.57 26.70 -24.15
N VAL A 269 17.36 25.43 -24.49
CA VAL A 269 17.84 24.83 -25.75
C VAL A 269 17.19 25.50 -26.97
N LEU A 270 15.88 25.75 -26.94
CA LEU A 270 15.18 26.48 -28.01
C LEU A 270 15.69 27.92 -28.18
N LEU A 271 16.00 28.61 -27.08
CA LEU A 271 16.60 29.94 -27.10
C LEU A 271 18.02 29.91 -27.66
N LEU A 272 18.85 28.93 -27.28
CA LEU A 272 20.21 28.75 -27.81
C LEU A 272 20.20 28.41 -29.31
N VAL A 273 19.26 27.58 -29.77
CA VAL A 273 19.09 27.27 -31.20
C VAL A 273 18.64 28.50 -31.99
N ARG A 274 17.73 29.33 -31.42
CA ARG A 274 17.33 30.61 -32.04
C ARG A 274 18.47 31.63 -32.06
N PHE A 275 19.27 31.72 -31.00
CA PHE A 275 20.45 32.58 -30.97
C PHE A 275 21.52 32.14 -31.98
N ARG A 276 21.76 30.83 -32.10
CA ARG A 276 22.70 30.28 -33.09
C ARG A 276 22.24 30.52 -34.53
N ARG A 277 20.94 30.43 -34.80
CA ARG A 277 20.37 30.78 -36.12
C ARG A 277 20.46 32.29 -36.42
N ARG A 278 20.32 33.17 -35.44
CA ARG A 278 20.52 34.62 -35.61
C ARG A 278 21.99 35.00 -35.79
N ALA A 279 22.91 34.34 -35.09
CA ALA A 279 24.34 34.57 -35.26
C ALA A 279 24.86 34.07 -36.63
N SER A 280 24.22 33.03 -37.19
CA SER A 280 24.55 32.50 -38.52
C SER A 280 23.98 33.30 -39.70
N SER A 281 23.12 34.30 -39.46
CA SER A 281 22.52 35.13 -40.53
C SER A 281 23.19 36.50 -40.70
N GLN A 282 24.26 36.80 -39.97
CA GLN A 282 25.12 37.95 -40.24
C GLN A 282 26.40 37.47 -40.93
N SER A 283 26.32 37.31 -42.25
CA SER A 283 27.50 37.36 -43.11
C SER A 283 27.85 38.83 -43.34
N PRO A 284 29.10 39.27 -43.12
CA PRO A 284 29.52 40.61 -43.49
C PRO A 284 29.74 40.64 -45.00
N SER A 285 28.86 41.32 -45.72
CA SER A 285 29.12 41.75 -47.09
C SER A 285 29.11 43.28 -47.09
N ASP A 286 30.26 43.88 -46.82
CA ASP A 286 30.55 45.22 -47.31
C ASP A 286 31.92 45.18 -47.99
N GLU A 287 31.85 45.19 -49.32
CA GLU A 287 32.96 45.38 -50.24
C GLU A 287 33.59 46.77 -49.99
N VAL A 288 34.88 46.78 -49.67
CA VAL A 288 35.71 47.99 -49.81
C VAL A 288 36.05 48.11 -51.29
N LYS A 289 35.34 49.00 -52.01
CA LYS A 289 35.74 49.48 -53.33
C LYS A 289 36.89 50.47 -53.17
N PHE A 290 38.07 50.12 -53.67
CA PHE A 290 39.10 51.09 -54.03
C PHE A 290 38.78 51.62 -55.44
N ALA A 291 38.62 52.93 -55.54
CA ALA A 291 38.65 53.66 -56.80
C ALA A 291 40.08 54.21 -57.01
N GLU A 292 40.53 54.08 -58.26
CA GLU A 292 41.63 54.77 -58.97
C GLU A 292 42.92 55.17 -58.23
#